data_AF-A0A0J8UGJ5-F1
#
_entry.id   AF-A0A0J8UGJ5-F1
#
_cell.length_a   1.000
_cell.length_b   1.000
_cell.length_c   1.000
_cell.angle_alpha   90.00
_cell.angle_beta   90.00
_cell.angle_gamma   90.00
#
_symmetry.space_group_name_H-M   'P 1'
#
loop_
_entity.id
_entity.type
_entity.pdbx_description
1 polymer ?
#
loop_
_entity_poly.entity_id
_entity_poly.type
_entity_poly.pdbx_seq_one_letter_code
_entity_poly.pdbx_strand_id
1 'polypeptide(L)'
;MHRSERVGDGRLHAARSQTDEFQRLRSRAGLHRIKLHGLRNTSVSLMLDQGHPPHIVAAWHGHDPAVALSIYADVKADELRAVGASLFG
;
A
#
# COMPACT_ATOMS: atom_id res chain seq x y z
N MET A 1 0.26 -23.49 -14.48
CA MET A 1 1.52 -23.75 -13.74
C MET A 1 1.91 -22.48 -13.01
N HIS A 2 1.70 -22.40 -11.70
CA HIS A 2 2.26 -21.33 -10.84
C HIS A 2 3.27 -22.00 -9.90
N ARG A 3 4.55 -21.76 -10.16
CA ARG A 3 5.66 -22.25 -9.34
C ARG A 3 5.80 -21.28 -8.16
N SER A 4 5.32 -21.70 -7.00
CA SER A 4 5.51 -21.00 -5.73
C SER A 4 6.91 -21.30 -5.20
N GLU A 5 7.74 -20.27 -5.07
CA GLU A 5 9.03 -20.33 -4.39
C GLU A 5 8.83 -20.45 -2.87
N ARG A 6 9.60 -21.34 -2.24
CA ARG A 6 9.46 -21.70 -0.82
C ARG A 6 10.26 -20.75 0.06
N VAL A 7 9.59 -20.15 1.04
CA VAL A 7 10.22 -19.54 2.23
C VAL A 7 9.42 -19.96 3.48
N GLY A 8 10.08 -20.67 4.42
CA GLY A 8 9.60 -20.98 5.79
C GLY A 8 8.55 -22.09 5.95
N ASP A 9 8.92 -23.19 6.64
CA ASP A 9 8.13 -24.38 7.11
C ASP A 9 7.07 -25.02 6.18
N GLY A 10 6.89 -24.53 4.95
CA GLY A 10 6.03 -25.12 3.93
C GLY A 10 4.53 -25.15 4.23
N ARG A 11 4.07 -24.61 5.38
CA ARG A 11 2.67 -24.61 5.78
C ARG A 11 1.97 -23.32 5.37
N LEU A 12 0.81 -23.47 4.73
CA LEU A 12 -0.12 -22.35 4.55
C LEU A 12 -0.63 -21.90 5.93
N HIS A 13 -0.28 -20.67 6.32
CA HIS A 13 -0.83 -20.06 7.52
C HIS A 13 -2.26 -19.58 7.28
N ALA A 14 -3.20 -20.00 8.13
CA ALA A 14 -4.57 -19.52 8.09
C ALA A 14 -4.62 -17.99 8.30
N ALA A 15 -5.61 -17.31 7.71
CA ALA A 15 -5.73 -15.85 7.82
C ALA A 15 -5.83 -15.35 9.28
N ARG A 16 -6.43 -16.16 10.17
CA ARG A 16 -6.47 -15.88 11.62
C ARG A 16 -5.06 -15.85 12.23
N SER A 17 -4.22 -16.83 11.91
CA SER A 17 -2.86 -16.90 12.50
C SER A 17 -1.97 -15.74 12.04
N GLN A 18 -2.14 -15.28 10.78
CA GLN A 18 -1.44 -14.09 10.28
C GLN A 18 -1.94 -12.79 10.93
N THR A 19 -3.24 -12.68 11.16
CA THR A 19 -3.81 -11.52 11.86
C THR A 19 -3.30 -11.43 13.30
N ASP A 20 -3.27 -12.55 14.01
CA ASP A 20 -2.81 -12.59 15.40
C ASP A 20 -1.31 -12.28 15.51
N GLU A 21 -0.50 -12.83 14.61
CA GLU A 21 0.93 -12.51 14.54
C GLU A 21 1.18 -11.03 14.22
N PHE A 22 0.43 -10.49 13.27
CA PHE A 22 0.50 -9.06 12.97
C PHE A 22 0.14 -8.21 14.19
N GLN A 23 -0.92 -8.53 14.94
CA GLN A 23 -1.28 -7.78 16.14
C GLN A 23 -0.18 -7.86 17.23
N ARG A 24 0.50 -9.01 17.37
CA ARG A 24 1.67 -9.14 18.26
C ARG A 24 2.82 -8.23 17.84
N LEU A 25 3.22 -8.28 16.57
CA LEU A 25 4.31 -7.44 16.03
C LEU A 25 3.99 -5.95 16.15
N ARG A 26 2.78 -5.57 15.78
CA ARG A 26 2.27 -4.21 15.85
C ARG A 26 2.29 -3.68 17.29
N SER A 27 1.92 -4.50 18.28
CA SER A 27 1.99 -4.14 19.72
C SER A 27 3.43 -3.92 20.17
N ARG A 28 4.35 -4.82 19.78
CA ARG A 28 5.79 -4.69 20.08
C ARG A 28 6.41 -3.44 19.46
N ALA A 29 5.89 -2.99 18.31
CA ALA A 29 6.30 -1.75 17.66
C ALA A 29 5.67 -0.48 18.28
N GLY A 30 4.83 -0.59 19.31
CA GLY A 30 4.19 0.55 19.98
C GLY A 30 3.10 1.24 19.15
N LEU A 31 2.60 0.59 18.10
CA LEU A 31 1.63 1.19 17.18
C LEU A 31 0.18 1.08 17.71
N HIS A 32 -0.67 2.06 17.40
CA HIS A 32 -2.11 1.99 17.69
C HIS A 32 -2.84 0.92 16.85
N ARG A 33 -4.00 0.47 17.35
CA ARG A 33 -5.17 -0.22 16.76
C ARG A 33 -5.31 -0.54 15.26
N ILE A 34 -4.31 -0.95 14.46
CA ILE A 34 -4.53 -1.12 13.01
C ILE A 34 -4.85 -2.56 12.58
N LYS A 35 -5.59 -2.71 11.47
CA LYS A 35 -5.90 -3.99 10.83
C LYS A 35 -4.81 -4.36 9.81
N LEU A 36 -4.53 -5.66 9.65
CA LEU A 36 -3.51 -6.15 8.72
C LEU A 36 -3.77 -5.71 7.27
N HIS A 37 -5.02 -5.82 6.78
CA HIS A 37 -5.36 -5.37 5.43
C HIS A 37 -5.22 -3.85 5.24
N GLY A 38 -5.19 -3.06 6.33
CA GLY A 38 -4.93 -1.63 6.25
C GLY A 38 -3.53 -1.30 5.70
N LEU A 39 -2.57 -2.22 5.85
CA LEU A 39 -1.24 -2.04 5.26
C LEU A 39 -1.27 -1.99 3.72
N ARG A 40 -2.22 -2.69 3.08
CA ARG A 40 -2.43 -2.61 1.63
C ARG A 40 -2.84 -1.19 1.22
N ASN A 41 -3.68 -0.54 2.01
CA ASN A 41 -4.10 0.83 1.72
C ASN A 41 -2.91 1.78 1.86
N THR A 42 -2.11 1.61 2.91
CA THR A 42 -0.87 2.38 3.12
C THR A 42 0.11 2.20 1.95
N SER A 43 0.28 0.98 1.42
CA SER A 43 1.18 0.76 0.28
C SER A 43 0.69 1.43 -1.00
N VAL A 44 -0.62 1.51 -1.24
CA VAL A 44 -1.15 2.26 -2.40
C VAL A 44 -0.80 3.74 -2.30
N SER A 45 -1.13 4.37 -1.17
CA SER A 45 -0.85 5.80 -0.95
C SER A 45 0.64 6.10 -1.03
N LEU A 46 1.50 5.32 -0.37
CA LEU A 46 2.95 5.54 -0.41
C LEU A 46 3.53 5.43 -1.83
N MET A 47 3.05 4.48 -2.64
CA MET A 47 3.55 4.37 -4.01
C MET A 47 3.13 5.57 -4.87
N LEU A 48 1.91 6.09 -4.67
CA LEU A 48 1.45 7.29 -5.38
C LEU A 48 2.23 8.54 -4.92
N ASP A 49 2.43 8.72 -3.61
CA ASP A 49 3.22 9.83 -3.04
C ASP A 49 4.68 9.80 -3.51
N GLN A 50 5.23 8.61 -3.78
CA GLN A 50 6.56 8.43 -4.38
C GLN A 50 6.60 8.73 -5.89
N GLY A 51 5.47 9.06 -6.50
CA GLY A 51 5.36 9.40 -7.92
C GLY A 51 5.29 8.19 -8.86
N HIS A 52 5.01 6.99 -8.37
CA HIS A 52 4.84 5.83 -9.25
C HIS A 52 3.59 5.99 -10.14
N PRO A 53 3.65 5.58 -11.43
CA PRO A 53 2.51 5.75 -12.34
C PRO A 53 1.25 5.01 -11.84
N PRO A 54 0.05 5.63 -11.88
CA PRO A 54 -1.17 5.05 -11.32
C PRO A 54 -1.53 3.66 -11.87
N HIS A 55 -1.28 3.40 -13.15
CA HIS A 55 -1.54 2.08 -13.75
C HIS A 55 -0.60 0.99 -13.22
N ILE A 56 0.63 1.33 -12.84
CA ILE A 56 1.58 0.40 -12.21
C ILE A 56 1.14 0.12 -10.77
N VAL A 57 0.79 1.17 -10.02
CA VAL A 57 0.28 1.01 -8.64
C VAL A 57 -0.98 0.15 -8.65
N ALA A 58 -1.91 0.39 -9.58
CA ALA A 58 -3.13 -0.38 -9.71
C ALA A 58 -2.88 -1.85 -10.07
N ALA A 59 -2.00 -2.13 -11.05
CA ALA A 59 -1.62 -3.49 -11.41
C ALA A 59 -0.98 -4.25 -10.24
N TRP A 60 -0.09 -3.60 -9.48
CA TRP A 60 0.53 -4.18 -8.28
C TRP A 60 -0.52 -4.56 -7.22
N HIS A 61 -1.56 -3.76 -7.08
CA HIS A 61 -2.63 -3.95 -6.11
C HIS A 61 -3.89 -4.59 -6.73
N GLY A 62 -3.84 -5.15 -7.94
CA GLY A 62 -5.01 -5.75 -8.59
C GLY A 62 -6.27 -4.87 -8.61
N HIS A 63 -6.09 -3.56 -8.73
CA HIS A 63 -7.17 -2.57 -8.84
C HIS A 63 -7.31 -2.10 -10.28
N ASP A 64 -8.47 -1.51 -10.59
CA ASP A 64 -8.59 -0.61 -11.73
C ASP A 64 -7.84 0.71 -11.43
N PRO A 65 -7.11 1.33 -12.38
CA PRO A 65 -6.40 2.58 -12.16
C PRO A 65 -7.29 3.73 -11.67
N ALA A 66 -8.55 3.81 -12.10
CA ALA A 66 -9.49 4.83 -11.63
C ALA A 66 -9.82 4.65 -10.13
N VAL A 67 -9.92 3.40 -9.66
CA VAL A 67 -10.10 3.09 -8.23
C VAL A 67 -8.88 3.53 -7.42
N ALA A 68 -7.67 3.27 -7.91
CA ALA A 68 -6.44 3.68 -7.24
C ALA A 68 -6.36 5.21 -7.10
N LEU A 69 -6.67 5.95 -8.16
CA LEU A 69 -6.65 7.42 -8.12
C LEU A 69 -7.77 7.98 -7.25
N SER A 70 -9.01 7.55 -7.45
CA SER A 70 -10.17 8.10 -6.73
C SER A 70 -10.10 7.93 -5.21
N ILE A 71 -9.49 6.83 -4.73
CA ILE A 71 -9.45 6.52 -3.30
C ILE A 71 -8.18 7.07 -2.63
N TYR A 72 -7.05 7.10 -3.33
CA TYR A 72 -5.74 7.28 -2.70
C TYR A 72 -4.96 8.52 -3.17
N ALA A 73 -5.33 9.16 -4.28
CA ALA A 73 -4.61 10.31 -4.82
C ALA A 73 -5.16 11.65 -4.29
N ASP A 74 -5.05 11.86 -2.98
CA ASP A 74 -5.43 13.13 -2.35
C ASP A 74 -4.45 14.25 -2.71
N VAL A 75 -4.95 15.29 -3.39
CA VAL A 75 -4.15 16.46 -3.76
C VAL A 75 -3.60 17.17 -2.52
N LYS A 76 -2.27 17.35 -2.46
CA LYS A 76 -1.63 18.18 -1.42
C LYS A 76 -1.40 19.60 -1.95
N ALA A 77 -1.72 20.59 -1.13
CA ALA A 77 -1.63 22.00 -1.53
C ALA A 77 -0.20 22.41 -1.96
N ASP A 78 0.81 21.85 -1.31
CA ASP A 78 2.21 22.14 -1.63
C ASP A 78 2.65 21.49 -2.96
N GLU A 79 2.18 20.27 -3.25
CA GLU A 79 2.39 19.63 -4.55
C GLU A 79 1.76 20.46 -5.67
N LEU A 80 0.52 20.91 -5.48
CA LEU A 80 -0.18 21.74 -6.46
C LEU A 80 0.56 23.06 -6.72
N ARG A 81 1.06 23.72 -5.66
CA ARG A 81 1.88 24.94 -5.78
C ARG A 81 3.20 24.67 -6.52
N ALA A 82 3.90 23.60 -6.17
CA ALA A 82 5.17 23.23 -6.78
C ALA A 82 5.02 22.94 -8.28
N VAL A 83 4.00 22.16 -8.65
CA VAL A 83 3.67 21.90 -10.07
C VAL A 83 3.32 23.20 -10.79
N GLY A 84 2.47 24.05 -10.20
CA GLY A 84 2.12 25.34 -10.79
C GLY A 84 3.34 26.23 -11.04
N ALA A 85 4.27 26.32 -10.08
CA ALA A 85 5.51 27.08 -10.23
C ALA A 85 6.40 26.50 -11.34
N SER A 86 6.46 25.17 -11.49
CA SER A 86 7.29 24.51 -12.51
C SER A 86 6.86 24.78 -13.95
N LEU A 87 5.61 25.21 -14.18
CA LEU A 87 5.08 25.50 -15.51
C LEU A 87 5.49 26.88 -16.05
N PHE A 88 5.88 27.80 -15.17
CA PHE A 88 6.17 29.20 -15.50
C PHE A 88 7.57 29.66 -15.05
N GLY A 89 8.41 28.73 -14.63
CA GLY A 89 9.81 28.96 -14.25
C GLY A 89 10.77 28.96 -15.43
#